data_AF-A0AAJ5D774-F1
#
_entry.id   AF-A0AAJ5D774-F1
#
_cell.length_a   1.000
_cell.length_b   1.000
_cell.length_c   1.000
_cell.angle_alpha   90.00
_cell.angle_beta   90.00
_cell.angle_gamma   90.00
#
_symmetry.space_group_name_H-M   'P 1'
#
loop_
_entity.id
_entity.type
_entity.pdbx_description
1 polymer ?
#
loop_
_entity_poly.entity_id
_entity_poly.type
_entity_poly.pdbx_seq_one_letter_code
_entity_poly.pdbx_strand_id
1 'polypeptide(L)'
;MRSIRSPRKARGTRPPTVWEQGRWIKAGLPRDGWIRVAADEGDAGVGTCDRCRGVFTGPVHVLRHHNYHGVLRVDEDCSRELRVKPQQSEPKPPPRSRATKRLLWLTRAWKRGGSFDGPMSLPADGYVTTVWRQENGWRYEIRPIRQTEICRAETGYASDEAARLAAFDAITELLENKSPRPDPARVQPPVDGWTLHL
;
A
#
# COMPACT_ATOMS: atom_id res chain seq x y z
N MET A 1 7.80 73.66 -22.22
CA MET A 1 7.08 72.38 -22.38
C MET A 1 7.47 71.48 -21.21
N ARG A 2 6.52 71.15 -20.33
CA ARG A 2 6.73 70.31 -19.14
C ARG A 2 6.26 68.88 -19.41
N SER A 3 6.79 67.97 -18.61
CA SER A 3 6.32 66.62 -18.28
C SER A 3 6.75 65.47 -19.19
N ILE A 4 7.05 64.26 -18.69
CA ILE A 4 7.16 63.72 -17.32
C ILE A 4 7.96 62.41 -17.51
N ARG A 5 8.94 62.14 -16.64
CA ARG A 5 9.59 60.82 -16.54
C ARG A 5 8.58 59.82 -15.97
N SER A 6 8.27 58.76 -16.72
CA SER A 6 7.45 57.63 -16.24
C SER A 6 8.25 56.69 -15.33
N PRO A 7 7.60 55.99 -14.39
CA PRO A 7 8.15 55.73 -13.06
C PRO A 7 8.90 54.40 -12.96
N ARG A 8 9.91 54.38 -12.08
CA ARG A 8 10.51 53.16 -11.52
C ARG A 8 9.40 52.28 -10.94
N LYS A 9 9.23 51.05 -11.43
CA LYS A 9 8.32 50.08 -10.81
C LYS A 9 8.84 49.72 -9.42
N ALA A 10 8.07 50.12 -8.42
CA ALA A 10 8.29 49.83 -7.03
C ALA A 10 7.94 48.37 -6.70
N ARG A 11 8.72 47.81 -5.77
CA ARG A 11 8.35 46.96 -4.63
C ARG A 11 7.48 45.71 -4.86
N GLY A 12 7.98 44.62 -4.28
CA GLY A 12 7.40 43.30 -4.17
C GLY A 12 5.88 43.29 -3.95
N THR A 13 5.21 42.53 -4.80
CA THR A 13 3.82 42.18 -4.66
C THR A 13 3.70 41.18 -3.51
N ARG A 14 3.20 41.65 -2.37
CA ARG A 14 2.68 40.82 -1.28
C ARG A 14 1.53 39.97 -1.85
N PRO A 15 1.54 38.63 -1.77
CA PRO A 15 0.35 37.85 -2.07
C PRO A 15 -0.72 38.04 -0.98
N PRO A 16 -2.01 38.02 -1.33
CA PRO A 16 -3.12 38.31 -0.43
C PRO A 16 -3.32 37.21 0.62
N THR A 17 -3.66 37.64 1.83
CA THR A 17 -3.93 36.81 3.02
C THR A 17 -5.33 36.17 2.91
N VAL A 18 -5.44 34.84 3.00
CA VAL A 18 -6.75 34.16 3.11
C VAL A 18 -6.79 33.31 4.38
N TRP A 19 -7.85 33.48 5.16
CA TRP A 19 -8.18 32.82 6.41
C TRP A 19 -9.14 31.67 6.12
N GLU A 20 -8.72 30.42 6.25
CA GLU A 20 -9.62 29.25 6.18
C GLU A 20 -9.46 28.39 7.43
N GLN A 21 -10.57 28.15 8.13
CA GLN A 21 -10.73 27.12 9.16
C GLN A 21 -9.82 27.24 10.42
N GLY A 22 -9.48 28.46 10.85
CA GLY A 22 -8.96 28.69 12.21
C GLY A 22 -7.46 28.39 12.43
N ARG A 23 -6.63 28.32 11.38
CA ARG A 23 -5.15 28.26 11.50
C ARG A 23 -4.46 29.17 10.48
N TRP A 24 -3.47 29.95 10.94
CA TRP A 24 -2.60 30.76 10.07
C TRP A 24 -1.53 29.88 9.44
N ILE A 25 -1.41 29.86 8.12
CA ILE A 25 -0.28 29.24 7.39
C ILE A 25 0.49 30.38 6.70
N LYS A 26 1.83 30.37 6.76
CA LYS A 26 2.66 31.17 5.84
C LYS A 26 2.21 30.84 4.40
N ALA A 27 1.56 31.78 3.72
CA ALA A 27 1.00 31.58 2.39
C ALA A 27 2.07 31.08 1.41
N GLY A 28 1.77 30.01 0.67
CA GLY A 28 2.65 29.44 -0.37
C GLY A 28 3.49 28.24 0.04
N LEU A 29 3.37 27.73 1.27
CA LEU A 29 4.03 26.48 1.65
C LEU A 29 3.29 25.26 1.06
N PRO A 30 4.00 24.32 0.42
CA PRO A 30 3.48 23.02 0.04
C PRO A 30 2.79 22.31 1.22
N ARG A 31 1.64 21.68 0.95
CA ARG A 31 0.79 21.03 1.97
C ARG A 31 1.40 19.73 2.52
N ASP A 32 2.25 19.07 1.73
CA ASP A 32 2.96 17.83 2.04
C ASP A 32 4.27 17.80 1.24
N GLY A 33 5.00 16.68 1.22
CA GLY A 33 6.22 16.54 0.41
C GLY A 33 7.51 16.97 1.10
N TRP A 34 7.46 17.28 2.40
CA TRP A 34 8.61 17.79 3.13
C TRP A 34 9.53 16.67 3.62
N ILE A 35 10.85 16.90 3.55
CA ILE A 35 11.89 15.96 3.98
C ILE A 35 12.63 16.56 5.17
N ARG A 36 12.86 15.76 6.22
CA ARG A 36 13.67 16.16 7.37
C ARG A 36 15.13 16.26 6.95
N VAL A 37 15.76 17.39 7.22
CA VAL A 37 17.20 17.56 7.10
C VAL A 37 17.79 17.34 8.49
N ALA A 38 18.90 16.61 8.58
CA ALA A 38 19.67 16.56 9.82
C ALA A 38 20.07 18.01 10.17
N ALA A 39 19.57 18.50 11.30
CA ALA A 39 20.03 19.78 11.81
C ALA A 39 21.43 19.57 12.37
N ASP A 40 22.37 20.47 12.07
CA ASP A 40 23.63 20.54 12.81
C ASP A 40 23.26 20.70 14.30
N GLU A 41 23.74 19.77 15.12
CA GLU A 41 23.34 19.62 16.53
C GLU A 41 23.59 20.93 17.29
N GLY A 42 22.53 21.67 17.64
CA GLY A 42 22.73 22.92 18.37
C GLY A 42 21.57 23.88 18.58
N ASP A 43 20.31 23.44 18.63
CA ASP A 43 19.23 24.33 19.11
C ASP A 43 18.08 23.55 19.76
N ALA A 44 18.38 22.91 20.89
CA ALA A 44 17.34 22.52 21.84
C ALA A 44 17.00 23.77 22.67
N GLY A 45 16.01 24.53 22.21
CA GLY A 45 15.58 25.78 22.81
C GLY A 45 14.07 26.00 22.70
N VAL A 46 13.62 27.16 23.16
CA VAL A 46 12.24 27.62 22.93
C VAL A 46 12.17 28.22 21.52
N GLY A 47 11.40 27.61 20.64
CA GLY A 47 11.25 28.04 19.25
C GLY A 47 9.84 28.49 18.92
N THR A 48 9.67 29.22 17.82
CA THR A 48 8.35 29.50 17.23
C THR A 48 8.19 28.69 15.95
N CYS A 49 7.12 27.91 15.85
CA CYS A 49 6.85 27.08 14.69
C CYS A 49 6.52 27.96 13.47
N ASP A 50 7.25 27.79 12.37
CA ASP A 50 7.03 28.55 11.13
C ASP A 50 5.66 28.28 10.50
N ARG A 51 5.07 27.12 10.81
CA ARG A 51 3.78 26.68 10.28
C ARG A 51 2.63 27.20 11.14
N CYS A 52 2.51 26.78 12.39
CA CYS A 52 1.37 27.08 13.25
C CYS A 52 1.55 28.35 14.10
N ARG A 53 2.75 28.95 14.11
CA ARG A 53 3.15 30.07 14.99
C ARG A 53 3.08 29.78 16.49
N GLY A 54 2.84 28.54 16.88
CA GLY A 54 2.91 28.09 18.27
C GLY A 54 4.34 28.17 18.78
N VAL A 55 4.48 28.59 20.04
CA VAL A 55 5.74 28.48 20.76
C VAL A 55 5.89 27.03 21.22
N PHE A 56 7.04 26.41 20.94
CA PHE A 56 7.34 25.04 21.34
C PHE A 56 8.64 24.98 22.13
N THR A 57 8.72 24.03 23.05
CA THR A 57 9.92 23.74 23.84
C THR A 57 10.38 22.33 23.49
N GLY A 58 11.51 22.19 22.80
CA GLY A 58 11.98 20.88 22.34
C GLY A 58 12.80 20.92 21.05
N PRO A 59 13.08 19.75 20.46
CA PRO A 59 13.92 19.65 19.26
C PRO A 59 13.26 20.32 18.05
N VAL A 60 13.96 21.27 17.44
CA VAL A 60 13.51 21.93 16.21
C VAL A 60 13.61 20.94 15.04
N HIS A 61 12.50 20.75 14.32
CA HIS A 61 12.50 19.99 13.07
C HIS A 61 12.73 20.90 11.88
N VAL A 62 13.88 20.75 11.22
CA VAL A 62 14.21 21.47 9.99
C VAL A 62 13.76 20.65 8.78
N LEU A 63 12.87 21.22 7.97
CA LEU A 63 12.31 20.59 6.78
C LEU A 63 12.70 21.33 5.51
N ARG A 64 12.90 20.58 4.41
CA ARG A 64 13.05 21.11 3.05
C ARG A 64 11.99 20.50 2.13
N HIS A 65 11.62 21.26 1.10
CA HIS A 65 10.73 20.81 0.04
C HIS A 65 11.35 21.16 -1.31
N HIS A 66 11.19 20.30 -2.33
CA HIS A 66 11.82 20.49 -3.64
C HIS A 66 11.39 21.80 -4.33
N ASN A 67 10.11 22.19 -4.18
CA ASN A 67 9.56 23.45 -4.69
C ASN A 67 9.71 24.65 -3.71
N TYR A 68 10.50 24.54 -2.64
CA TYR A 68 10.71 25.62 -1.68
C TYR A 68 12.20 25.82 -1.42
N HIS A 69 12.72 26.98 -1.81
CA HIS A 69 14.16 27.30 -1.73
C HIS A 69 14.64 27.64 -0.31
N GLY A 70 13.76 27.62 0.70
CA GLY A 70 14.12 27.85 2.10
C GLY A 70 14.09 26.58 2.95
N VAL A 71 14.35 26.75 4.23
CA VAL A 71 14.11 25.74 5.27
C VAL A 71 12.93 26.14 6.13
N LEU A 72 12.17 25.17 6.62
CA LEU A 72 11.06 25.38 7.54
C LEU A 72 11.44 24.83 8.92
N ARG A 73 11.31 25.64 9.97
CA ARG A 73 11.51 25.20 11.36
C ARG A 73 10.15 24.99 12.02
N VAL A 74 9.85 23.76 12.39
CA VAL A 74 8.54 23.39 12.96
C VAL A 74 8.68 22.56 14.23
N ASP A 75 7.63 22.56 15.03
CA ASP A 75 7.43 21.62 16.13
C ASP A 75 7.23 20.18 15.60
N GLU A 76 7.25 19.21 16.52
CA GLU A 76 7.13 17.79 16.19
C GLU A 76 5.81 17.46 15.47
N ASP A 77 4.69 17.99 15.94
CA ASP A 77 3.35 17.73 15.40
C ASP A 77 3.21 18.23 13.97
N CYS A 78 3.59 19.49 13.73
CA CYS A 78 3.62 20.09 12.41
C CYS A 78 4.60 19.38 11.48
N SER A 79 5.73 18.88 12.00
CA SER A 79 6.67 18.07 11.23
C SER A 79 6.06 16.74 10.80
N ARG A 80 5.32 16.05 11.67
CA ARG A 80 4.66 14.78 11.33
C ARG A 80 3.61 14.97 10.23
N GLU A 81 2.83 16.05 10.31
CA GLU A 81 1.80 16.37 9.32
C GLU A 81 2.37 16.76 7.94
N LEU A 82 3.48 17.51 7.89
CA LEU A 82 4.06 18.02 6.63
C LEU A 82 4.94 17.01 5.88
N ARG A 83 5.49 16.03 6.59
CA ARG A 83 6.43 15.07 5.97
C ARG A 83 5.74 14.25 4.89
N VAL A 84 6.55 13.80 3.94
CA VAL A 84 6.15 12.69 3.06
C VAL A 84 5.68 11.55 3.95
N LYS A 85 4.38 11.25 3.91
CA LYS A 85 3.86 10.04 4.53
C LYS A 85 4.54 8.89 3.79
N PRO A 86 5.25 7.96 4.46
CA PRO A 86 5.56 6.70 3.81
C PRO A 86 4.23 6.17 3.29
N GLN A 87 4.13 5.87 2.00
CA GLN A 87 2.94 5.22 1.46
C GLN A 87 2.76 3.92 2.24
N GLN A 88 1.89 3.96 3.24
CA GLN A 88 1.39 2.75 3.86
C GLN A 88 0.48 2.14 2.81
N SER A 89 0.82 0.91 2.43
CA SER A 89 0.28 0.11 1.32
C SER A 89 0.67 0.57 -0.09
N GLU A 90 1.68 -0.11 -0.65
CA GLU A 90 1.78 -0.29 -2.10
C GLU A 90 0.40 -0.71 -2.65
N PRO A 91 -0.03 -0.17 -3.81
CA PRO A 91 -1.23 -0.66 -4.46
C PRO A 91 -1.08 -2.17 -4.69
N LYS A 92 -2.04 -2.95 -4.18
CA LYS A 92 -2.11 -4.39 -4.40
C LYS A 92 -1.88 -4.65 -5.89
N PRO A 93 -0.84 -5.42 -6.27
CA PRO A 93 -0.54 -5.63 -7.68
C PRO A 93 -1.80 -6.16 -8.38
N PRO A 94 -2.02 -5.78 -9.65
CA PRO A 94 -3.20 -6.20 -10.40
C PRO A 94 -3.35 -7.72 -10.31
N PRO A 95 -4.59 -8.24 -10.32
CA PRO A 95 -4.84 -9.67 -10.15
C PRO A 95 -4.02 -10.45 -11.16
N ARG A 96 -3.01 -11.18 -10.69
CA ARG A 96 -2.15 -12.01 -11.55
C ARG A 96 -3.02 -13.04 -12.26
N SER A 97 -2.79 -13.22 -13.56
CA SER A 97 -3.46 -14.24 -14.36
C SER A 97 -3.31 -15.62 -13.72
N ARG A 98 -4.25 -16.55 -13.98
CA ARG A 98 -4.17 -17.94 -13.51
C ARG A 98 -2.85 -18.60 -13.93
N ALA A 99 -2.39 -18.35 -15.16
CA ALA A 99 -1.11 -18.85 -15.66
C ALA A 99 0.08 -18.35 -14.83
N THR A 100 0.11 -17.06 -14.49
CA THR A 100 1.17 -16.50 -13.63
C THR A 100 1.12 -17.07 -12.22
N LYS A 101 -0.07 -17.24 -11.64
CA LYS A 101 -0.23 -17.87 -10.32
C LYS A 101 0.24 -19.32 -10.32
N ARG A 102 -0.05 -20.06 -11.40
CA ARG A 102 0.39 -21.45 -11.62
C ARG A 102 1.92 -21.57 -11.67
N LEU A 103 2.61 -20.67 -12.37
CA LEU A 103 4.07 -20.66 -12.40
C LEU A 103 4.67 -20.35 -11.03
N LEU A 104 4.15 -19.32 -10.36
CA LEU A 104 4.62 -18.92 -9.03
C LEU A 104 4.33 -19.95 -7.94
N TRP A 105 3.35 -20.83 -8.14
CA TRP A 105 3.03 -21.92 -7.22
C TRP A 105 4.23 -22.85 -7.01
N LEU A 106 4.97 -23.14 -8.08
CA LEU A 106 6.14 -24.01 -8.04
C LEU A 106 7.33 -23.37 -7.33
N THR A 107 7.42 -22.04 -7.36
CA THR A 107 8.53 -21.28 -6.78
C THR A 107 8.30 -20.90 -5.31
N ARG A 108 7.14 -21.25 -4.71
CA ARG A 108 6.89 -20.95 -3.29
C ARG A 108 7.80 -21.79 -2.40
N ALA A 109 8.00 -21.33 -1.16
CA ALA A 109 8.73 -22.08 -0.16
C ALA A 109 7.88 -23.26 0.36
N TRP A 110 7.97 -24.41 -0.31
CA TRP A 110 7.36 -25.66 0.15
C TRP A 110 8.12 -26.17 1.39
N LYS A 111 7.39 -26.44 2.47
CA LYS A 111 7.95 -27.03 3.68
C LYS A 111 8.13 -28.53 3.46
N ARG A 112 9.38 -28.97 3.37
CA ARG A 112 9.73 -30.40 3.30
C ARG A 112 9.67 -31.03 4.69
N GLY A 113 9.19 -32.26 4.76
CA GLY A 113 9.22 -33.09 5.97
C GLY A 113 10.65 -33.45 6.38
N GLY A 114 10.81 -34.16 7.50
CA GLY A 114 12.11 -34.45 8.10
C GLY A 114 13.06 -35.34 7.28
N SER A 115 12.57 -35.95 6.19
CA SER A 115 13.35 -36.81 5.30
C SER A 115 13.62 -36.13 3.95
N PHE A 116 14.71 -36.51 3.28
CA PHE A 116 15.07 -35.97 1.96
C PHE A 116 13.98 -36.20 0.89
N ASP A 117 13.38 -37.40 0.89
CA ASP A 117 12.22 -37.76 0.07
C ASP A 117 10.87 -37.60 0.82
N GLY A 118 10.88 -36.82 1.90
CA GLY A 118 9.71 -36.59 2.73
C GLY A 118 8.62 -35.78 2.02
N PRO A 119 7.40 -35.78 2.58
CA PRO A 119 6.29 -35.02 2.02
C PRO A 119 6.60 -33.52 1.99
N MET A 120 6.23 -32.86 0.90
CA MET A 120 6.33 -31.42 0.71
C MET A 120 4.97 -30.79 0.95
N SER A 121 4.90 -29.79 1.83
CA SER A 121 3.65 -29.15 2.23
C SER A 121 3.67 -27.64 1.95
N LEU A 122 2.54 -27.12 1.49
CA LEU A 122 2.36 -25.70 1.21
C LEU A 122 0.98 -25.23 1.70
N PRO A 123 0.92 -24.37 2.74
CA PRO A 123 -0.32 -23.71 3.14
C PRO A 123 -0.66 -22.58 2.14
N ALA A 124 -1.90 -22.59 1.65
CA ALA A 124 -2.43 -21.57 0.76
C ALA A 124 -3.96 -21.48 0.85
N ASP A 125 -4.50 -20.25 0.87
CA ASP A 125 -5.94 -19.97 0.71
C ASP A 125 -6.87 -20.78 1.64
N GLY A 126 -6.42 -21.06 2.87
CA GLY A 126 -7.20 -21.82 3.87
C GLY A 126 -6.99 -23.34 3.83
N TYR A 127 -6.16 -23.83 2.91
CA TYR A 127 -5.83 -25.25 2.74
C TYR A 127 -4.34 -25.50 2.91
N VAL A 128 -3.97 -26.75 3.15
CA VAL A 128 -2.62 -27.28 3.05
C VAL A 128 -2.62 -28.27 1.91
N THR A 129 -1.74 -28.01 0.93
CA THR A 129 -1.42 -28.97 -0.12
C THR A 129 -0.20 -29.77 0.31
N THR A 130 -0.28 -31.09 0.25
CA THR A 130 0.84 -31.99 0.55
C THR A 130 1.13 -32.85 -0.67
N VAL A 131 2.39 -32.96 -1.07
CA VAL A 131 2.85 -33.73 -2.24
C VAL A 131 3.97 -34.66 -1.83
N TRP A 132 3.93 -35.91 -2.25
CA TRP A 132 4.98 -36.90 -1.98
C TRP A 132 5.02 -38.00 -3.03
N ARG A 133 6.13 -38.74 -3.02
CA ARG A 133 6.35 -39.88 -3.90
C ARG A 133 5.75 -41.16 -3.32
N GLN A 134 5.09 -41.95 -4.16
CA GLN A 134 4.63 -43.31 -3.89
C GLN A 134 5.20 -44.28 -4.94
N GLU A 135 4.92 -45.58 -4.77
CA GLU A 135 5.35 -46.64 -5.70
C GLU A 135 4.88 -46.38 -7.14
N ASN A 136 3.64 -45.90 -7.31
CA ASN A 136 3.03 -45.63 -8.61
C ASN A 136 3.15 -44.16 -9.07
N GLY A 137 4.23 -43.48 -8.66
CA GLY A 137 4.50 -42.09 -9.03
C GLY A 137 4.17 -41.09 -7.94
N TRP A 138 3.93 -39.84 -8.31
CA TRP A 138 3.67 -38.76 -7.38
C TRP A 138 2.18 -38.61 -7.07
N ARG A 139 1.89 -38.23 -5.82
CA ARG A 139 0.55 -38.00 -5.29
C ARG A 139 0.48 -36.64 -4.62
N TYR A 140 -0.70 -36.01 -4.67
CA TYR A 140 -1.02 -34.87 -3.83
C TYR A 140 -2.27 -35.11 -2.98
N GLU A 141 -2.36 -34.35 -1.88
CA GLU A 141 -3.56 -34.22 -1.06
C GLU A 141 -3.79 -32.77 -0.64
N ILE A 142 -5.04 -32.36 -0.57
CA ILE A 142 -5.47 -31.04 -0.15
C ILE A 142 -6.39 -31.19 1.06
N ARG A 143 -6.03 -30.53 2.16
CA ARG A 143 -6.78 -30.56 3.42
C ARG A 143 -7.04 -29.13 3.90
N PRO A 144 -8.19 -28.79 4.48
CA PRO A 144 -8.37 -27.49 5.12
C PRO A 144 -7.42 -27.36 6.32
N ILE A 145 -6.81 -26.19 6.55
CA ILE A 145 -5.80 -26.00 7.63
C ILE A 145 -6.36 -26.36 9.02
N ARG A 146 -7.68 -26.24 9.22
CA ARG A 146 -8.37 -26.50 10.50
C ARG A 146 -9.12 -27.83 10.55
N GLN A 147 -9.01 -28.66 9.52
CA GLN A 147 -9.73 -29.93 9.43
C GLN A 147 -8.77 -31.04 9.06
N THR A 148 -9.05 -32.23 9.57
CA THR A 148 -8.26 -33.43 9.28
C THR A 148 -8.71 -34.14 8.01
N GLU A 149 -9.92 -33.86 7.55
CA GLU A 149 -10.51 -34.47 6.36
C GLU A 149 -9.86 -34.00 5.06
N ILE A 150 -9.66 -34.93 4.15
CA ILE A 150 -9.11 -34.69 2.83
C ILE A 150 -10.24 -34.19 1.93
N CYS A 151 -10.08 -32.99 1.36
CA CYS A 151 -11.05 -32.47 0.40
C CYS A 151 -10.83 -33.05 -0.99
N ARG A 152 -9.56 -33.17 -1.41
CA ARG A 152 -9.18 -33.73 -2.71
C ARG A 152 -7.82 -34.41 -2.62
N ALA A 153 -7.69 -35.50 -3.37
CA ALA A 153 -6.46 -36.26 -3.49
C ALA A 153 -6.41 -36.94 -4.86
N GLU A 154 -5.25 -36.98 -5.48
CA GLU A 154 -5.03 -37.68 -6.74
C GLU A 154 -3.58 -38.16 -6.85
N THR A 155 -3.36 -39.23 -7.62
CA THR A 155 -2.09 -39.95 -7.71
C THR A 155 -1.79 -40.35 -9.15
N GLY A 156 -0.56 -40.78 -9.43
CA GLY A 156 -0.14 -41.27 -10.75
C GLY A 156 0.61 -40.24 -11.59
N TYR A 157 1.08 -39.15 -10.97
CA TYR A 157 1.83 -38.12 -11.70
C TYR A 157 3.28 -38.56 -11.93
N ALA A 158 3.78 -38.32 -13.14
CA ALA A 158 5.13 -38.72 -13.54
C ALA A 158 6.25 -37.95 -12.82
N SER A 159 5.97 -36.75 -12.30
CA SER A 159 6.94 -35.90 -11.61
C SER A 159 6.33 -35.15 -10.43
N ASP A 160 7.18 -34.67 -9.53
CA ASP A 160 6.74 -33.84 -8.40
C ASP A 160 6.13 -32.53 -8.88
N GLU A 161 6.67 -31.95 -9.96
CA GLU A 161 6.17 -30.72 -10.56
C GLU A 161 4.76 -30.92 -11.10
N ALA A 162 4.51 -32.03 -11.82
CA ALA A 162 3.19 -32.37 -12.33
C ALA A 162 2.17 -32.53 -11.20
N ALA A 163 2.54 -33.20 -10.09
CA ALA A 163 1.68 -33.32 -8.92
C ALA A 163 1.41 -31.97 -8.24
N ARG A 164 2.43 -31.10 -8.10
CA ARG A 164 2.27 -29.75 -7.53
C ARG A 164 1.36 -28.88 -8.40
N LEU A 165 1.49 -28.94 -9.72
CA LEU A 165 0.64 -28.22 -10.66
C LEU A 165 -0.80 -28.72 -10.66
N ALA A 166 -1.01 -30.05 -10.63
CA ALA A 166 -2.33 -30.64 -10.51
C ALA A 166 -3.01 -30.22 -9.20
N ALA A 167 -2.26 -30.19 -8.10
CA ALA A 167 -2.77 -29.69 -6.83
C ALA A 167 -3.17 -28.20 -6.87
N PHE A 168 -2.44 -27.36 -7.63
CA PHE A 168 -2.83 -25.97 -7.87
C PHE A 168 -4.16 -25.86 -8.61
N ASP A 169 -4.36 -26.68 -9.64
CA ASP A 169 -5.63 -26.68 -10.37
C ASP A 169 -6.78 -27.13 -9.47
N ALA A 170 -6.57 -28.18 -8.66
CA ALA A 170 -7.57 -28.69 -7.74
C ALA A 170 -7.94 -27.71 -6.61
N ILE A 171 -6.98 -27.00 -6.01
CA ILE A 171 -7.29 -25.97 -4.99
C ILE A 171 -8.01 -24.76 -5.62
N THR A 172 -7.64 -24.39 -6.84
CA THR A 172 -8.30 -23.28 -7.57
C THR A 172 -9.77 -23.60 -7.82
N GLU A 173 -10.08 -24.82 -8.27
CA GLU A 173 -11.45 -25.28 -8.47
C GLU A 173 -12.26 -25.32 -7.15
N LEU A 174 -11.64 -25.76 -6.05
CA LEU A 174 -12.27 -25.73 -4.71
C LEU A 174 -12.62 -24.31 -4.26
N LEU A 175 -11.77 -23.33 -4.57
CA LEU A 175 -11.99 -21.91 -4.23
C LEU A 175 -13.08 -21.28 -5.11
N GLU A 176 -13.11 -21.63 -6.39
CA GLU A 176 -14.15 -21.19 -7.33
C GLU A 176 -15.52 -21.74 -6.91
N ASN A 177 -15.59 -23.01 -6.51
CA ASN A 177 -16.84 -23.66 -6.07
C ASN A 177 -17.34 -23.19 -4.69
N LYS A 178 -16.46 -22.70 -3.81
CA LYS A 178 -16.84 -22.14 -2.49
C LYS A 178 -17.19 -20.67 -2.50
N SER A 179 -16.82 -19.94 -3.56
CA SER A 179 -17.23 -18.54 -3.69
C SER A 179 -18.72 -18.51 -4.04
N PRO A 180 -19.60 -17.85 -3.25
CA PRO A 180 -20.94 -17.58 -3.75
C PRO A 180 -20.77 -16.79 -5.04
N ARG A 181 -21.22 -17.34 -6.16
CA ARG A 181 -21.30 -16.57 -7.41
C ARG A 181 -22.02 -15.27 -7.06
N PRO A 182 -21.47 -14.08 -7.37
CA PRO A 182 -22.28 -12.88 -7.28
C PRO A 182 -23.46 -13.12 -8.20
N ASP A 183 -24.66 -13.14 -7.61
CA ASP A 183 -25.91 -13.31 -8.33
C ASP A 183 -25.98 -12.17 -9.38
N PRO A 184 -26.02 -12.49 -10.69
CA PRO A 184 -26.13 -11.46 -11.72
C PRO A 184 -27.37 -10.58 -11.56
N ALA A 185 -28.35 -10.99 -10.73
CA ALA A 185 -29.53 -10.20 -10.41
C ALA A 185 -29.28 -9.00 -9.48
N ARG A 186 -28.08 -8.82 -8.90
CA ARG A 186 -27.81 -7.73 -7.92
C ARG A 186 -26.86 -6.63 -8.38
N VAL A 187 -26.54 -6.57 -9.68
CA VAL A 187 -26.03 -5.32 -10.28
C VAL A 187 -27.24 -4.42 -10.49
N GLN A 188 -27.64 -3.66 -9.47
CA GLN A 188 -28.56 -2.56 -9.70
C GLN A 188 -27.85 -1.54 -10.60
N PRO A 189 -28.46 -1.14 -11.73
CA PRO A 189 -27.91 -0.05 -12.53
C PRO A 189 -27.86 1.23 -11.67
N PRO A 190 -26.96 2.18 -11.99
CA PRO A 190 -26.94 3.47 -11.32
C PRO A 190 -28.33 4.09 -11.43
N VAL A 191 -28.94 4.45 -10.29
CA VAL A 191 -30.19 5.21 -10.30
C VAL A 191 -29.84 6.65 -10.68
N ASP A 192 -29.79 6.92 -11.97
CA ASP A 192 -29.90 8.27 -12.49
C ASP A 192 -31.36 8.68 -12.37
N GLY A 193 -31.66 9.63 -11.48
CA GLY A 193 -33.05 10.03 -11.27
C GLY A 193 -33.21 11.15 -10.26
N TRP A 194 -32.63 12.32 -10.57
CA TRP A 194 -33.15 13.58 -10.06
C TRP A 194 -34.58 13.75 -10.57
N THR A 195 -35.57 13.75 -9.69
CA THR A 195 -36.85 14.40 -9.99
C THR A 195 -37.26 15.26 -8.81
N LEU A 196 -37.42 16.53 -9.14
CA LEU A 196 -37.68 17.65 -8.24
C LEU A 196 -38.97 17.49 -7.44
N HIS A 197 -38.91 18.01 -6.22
CA HIS A 197 -40.06 18.52 -5.47
C HIS A 197 -40.94 19.42 -6.34
N LEU A 198 -42.25 19.17 -6.31
CA LEU A 198 -43.32 20.18 -6.30
C LEU A 198 -44.45 19.66 -5.40
#